data_AF-M6CR53-F1
#
_entry.id   AF-M6CR53-F1
#
_cell.length_a   1.000
_cell.length_b   1.000
_cell.length_c   1.000
_cell.angle_alpha   90.00
_cell.angle_beta   90.00
_cell.angle_gamma   90.00
#
_symmetry.space_group_name_H-M   'P 1'
#
loop_
_entity.id
_entity.type
_entity.pdbx_description
1 polymer ?
#
loop_
_entity_poly.entity_id
_entity_poly.type
_entity_poly.pdbx_seq_one_letter_code
_entity_poly.pdbx_strand_id
1 'polypeptide(L)'
;MKISDFKQIHWSLYPGNPVLESPRFTPLIADPSFLERSESPDGKFHLFCHTLFGIHRYASDDGLKWDKGRLLFRHAMRPFIYKEKGIFYLLYERYTPFQIVFSWFTFWKWNSQIEMRTSGDLKTWSEPKTILRPSLDWHADPRYGKSIGNPCLVKADGKYRLYYSASLTLIPDCGFCEPTYVGVAQANEISGPYEPFQSPLISPDTSCRNLAAGAVKVLKTEDGYVGFENCIYRNSAGRSGSAIYLLRSSDGLAWDFLSQKPILAPTSGWMRSHIYALDVKFHSTQKRWFLYFNARNDWHWTKGKEKIGLLVGKSE
;
A
#
# COMPACT_ATOMS: atom_id res chain seq x y z
N MET A 1 -11.88 -14.77 12.22
CA MET A 1 -11.79 -13.55 13.06
C MET A 1 -12.86 -12.58 12.64
N LYS A 2 -13.52 -12.00 13.63
CA LYS A 2 -14.49 -10.91 13.50
C LYS A 2 -13.80 -9.55 13.57
N ILE A 3 -14.51 -8.50 13.19
CA ILE A 3 -14.04 -7.11 13.27
C ILE A 3 -13.56 -6.77 14.70
N SER A 4 -14.31 -7.21 15.73
CA SER A 4 -13.99 -6.93 17.13
C SER A 4 -12.62 -7.46 17.57
N ASP A 5 -12.18 -8.58 16.99
CA ASP A 5 -10.95 -9.25 17.39
C ASP A 5 -9.72 -8.42 17.02
N PHE A 6 -9.81 -7.61 15.96
CA PHE A 6 -8.72 -6.72 15.54
C PHE A 6 -8.44 -5.60 16.54
N LYS A 7 -9.44 -5.20 17.34
CA LYS A 7 -9.27 -4.21 18.41
C LYS A 7 -8.47 -4.78 19.59
N GLN A 8 -8.45 -6.10 19.75
CA GLN A 8 -7.76 -6.80 20.82
C GLN A 8 -6.31 -7.16 20.45
N ILE A 9 -5.92 -6.98 19.18
CA ILE A 9 -4.54 -7.25 18.76
C ILE A 9 -3.60 -6.21 19.38
N HIS A 10 -2.63 -6.70 20.14
CA HIS A 10 -1.55 -5.88 20.67
C HIS A 10 -0.43 -5.76 19.63
N TRP A 11 -0.26 -4.54 19.09
CA TRP A 11 0.74 -4.24 18.08
C TRP A 11 2.03 -3.71 18.71
N SER A 12 3.17 -4.24 18.27
CA SER A 12 4.49 -3.81 18.76
C SER A 12 5.52 -3.81 17.62
N LEU A 13 6.44 -2.84 17.64
CA LEU A 13 7.53 -2.81 16.67
C LEU A 13 8.45 -4.01 16.88
N TYR A 14 8.83 -4.67 15.80
CA TYR A 14 9.88 -5.67 15.84
C TYR A 14 11.19 -5.02 16.32
N PRO A 15 11.87 -5.56 17.35
CA PRO A 15 13.09 -4.94 17.89
C PRO A 15 14.23 -4.81 16.88
N GLY A 16 14.30 -5.70 15.89
CA GLY A 16 15.32 -5.67 14.84
C GLY A 16 14.98 -4.73 13.67
N ASN A 17 14.01 -3.83 13.83
CA ASN A 17 13.69 -2.85 12.80
C ASN A 17 14.84 -1.85 12.56
N PRO A 18 14.99 -1.34 11.32
CA PRO A 18 14.25 -1.67 10.11
C PRO A 18 14.65 -3.06 9.56
N VAL A 19 13.71 -3.78 8.95
CA VAL A 19 13.98 -5.11 8.35
C VAL A 19 14.56 -5.03 6.94
N LEU A 20 14.36 -3.91 6.25
CA LEU A 20 14.93 -3.70 4.92
C LEU A 20 15.24 -2.21 4.69
N GLU A 21 16.44 -1.94 4.17
CA GLU A 21 16.87 -0.61 3.79
C GLU A 21 16.76 -0.39 2.27
N SER A 22 16.74 0.86 1.84
CA SER A 22 16.76 1.17 0.42
C SER A 22 18.09 0.70 -0.21
N PRO A 23 18.06 0.14 -1.43
CA PRO A 23 19.28 -0.20 -2.16
C PRO A 23 20.19 1.01 -2.40
N ARG A 24 21.46 0.75 -2.75
CA ARG A 24 22.37 1.81 -3.17
C ARG A 24 21.77 2.62 -4.32
N PHE A 25 22.05 3.93 -4.35
CA PHE A 25 21.60 4.89 -5.37
C PHE A 25 20.11 5.23 -5.38
N THR A 26 19.34 4.80 -4.36
CA THR A 26 17.97 5.27 -4.16
C THR A 26 17.70 5.49 -2.67
N PRO A 27 17.10 6.63 -2.26
CA PRO A 27 16.62 6.83 -0.89
C PRO A 27 15.26 6.17 -0.65
N LEU A 28 14.61 5.64 -1.70
CA LEU A 28 13.24 5.14 -1.68
C LEU A 28 13.21 3.61 -1.70
N ILE A 29 12.50 3.05 -0.73
CA ILE A 29 11.94 1.69 -0.76
C ILE A 29 10.57 1.73 -0.06
N ALA A 30 9.51 1.36 -0.77
CA ALA A 30 8.15 1.70 -0.33
C ALA A 30 7.08 0.70 -0.79
N ASP A 31 5.90 0.83 -0.16
CA ASP A 31 4.69 0.05 -0.43
C ASP A 31 4.95 -1.47 -0.41
N PRO A 32 5.32 -2.02 0.76
CA PRO A 32 5.56 -3.45 0.88
C PRO A 32 4.26 -4.24 0.61
N SER A 33 4.38 -5.35 -0.11
CA SER A 33 3.38 -6.41 -0.18
C SER A 33 4.03 -7.77 -0.13
N PHE A 34 3.48 -8.74 0.61
CA PHE A 34 4.20 -9.97 0.89
C PHE A 34 3.38 -11.24 0.75
N LEU A 35 4.07 -12.35 0.49
CA LEU A 35 3.57 -13.71 0.61
C LEU A 35 4.19 -14.36 1.84
N GLU A 36 3.34 -15.01 2.63
CA GLU A 36 3.77 -15.86 3.73
C GLU A 36 4.36 -17.16 3.17
N ARG A 37 5.25 -17.82 3.92
CA ARG A 37 5.97 -19.01 3.45
C ARG A 37 5.07 -20.17 3.03
N SER A 38 3.90 -20.32 3.65
CA SER A 38 2.90 -21.34 3.29
C SER A 38 2.18 -21.01 1.97
N GLU A 39 2.24 -19.75 1.53
CA GLU A 39 1.64 -19.30 0.29
C GLU A 39 2.59 -19.45 -0.91
N SER A 40 3.90 -19.46 -0.70
CA SER A 40 4.88 -19.47 -1.78
C SER A 40 5.23 -20.88 -2.28
N PRO A 41 5.67 -21.03 -3.54
CA PRO A 41 6.00 -22.33 -4.11
C PRO A 41 7.33 -22.91 -3.58
N ASP A 42 8.18 -22.07 -2.98
CA ASP A 42 9.51 -22.44 -2.46
C ASP A 42 9.60 -22.44 -0.93
N GLY A 43 8.47 -22.25 -0.23
CA GLY A 43 8.43 -22.29 1.23
C GLY A 43 9.14 -21.12 1.91
N LYS A 44 9.36 -20.01 1.18
CA LYS A 44 9.99 -18.77 1.64
C LYS A 44 9.01 -17.60 1.72
N PHE A 45 9.33 -16.61 2.53
CA PHE A 45 8.67 -15.31 2.42
C PHE A 45 9.12 -14.61 1.14
N HIS A 46 8.18 -13.94 0.47
CA HIS A 46 8.49 -13.04 -0.64
C HIS A 46 7.91 -11.67 -0.34
N LEU A 47 8.74 -10.64 -0.40
CA LEU A 47 8.34 -9.25 -0.22
C LEU A 47 8.55 -8.50 -1.53
N PHE A 48 7.54 -7.75 -1.93
CA PHE A 48 7.53 -6.88 -3.08
C PHE A 48 7.52 -5.45 -2.56
N CYS A 49 8.53 -4.68 -2.94
CA CYS A 49 8.60 -3.25 -2.67
C CYS A 49 8.95 -2.54 -3.96
N HIS A 50 8.70 -1.25 -4.04
CA HIS A 50 9.19 -0.46 -5.15
C HIS A 50 10.30 0.50 -4.72
N THR A 51 11.17 0.83 -5.66
CA THR A 51 12.16 1.90 -5.57
C THR A 51 11.92 2.89 -6.71
N LEU A 52 12.75 3.94 -6.84
CA LEU A 52 12.71 4.84 -8.00
C LEU A 52 12.86 4.11 -9.35
N PHE A 53 13.45 2.91 -9.34
CA PHE A 53 13.71 2.12 -10.55
C PHE A 53 12.58 1.19 -10.95
N GLY A 54 11.67 0.86 -10.04
CA GLY A 54 10.59 -0.10 -10.27
C GLY A 54 10.33 -1.03 -9.10
N ILE A 55 9.59 -2.10 -9.34
CA ILE A 55 9.27 -3.13 -8.34
C ILE A 55 10.40 -4.14 -8.22
N HIS A 56 10.80 -4.40 -6.98
CA HIS A 56 11.76 -5.44 -6.60
C HIS A 56 11.06 -6.54 -5.81
N ARG A 57 11.52 -7.78 -6.00
CA ARG A 57 11.16 -8.93 -5.17
C ARG A 57 12.34 -9.33 -4.30
N TYR A 58 12.09 -9.50 -3.02
CA TYR A 58 13.02 -9.98 -2.01
C TYR A 58 12.54 -11.33 -1.48
N ALA A 59 13.47 -12.24 -1.19
CA ALA A 59 13.15 -13.52 -0.56
C ALA A 59 13.77 -13.61 0.84
N SER A 60 13.11 -14.34 1.74
CA SER A 60 13.56 -14.56 3.11
C SER A 60 13.10 -15.92 3.64
N ASP A 61 13.94 -16.58 4.43
CA ASP A 61 13.58 -17.84 5.09
C ASP A 61 12.78 -17.61 6.38
N ASP A 62 12.95 -16.44 7.02
CA ASP A 62 12.36 -16.10 8.33
C ASP A 62 11.40 -14.89 8.30
N GLY A 63 11.32 -14.18 7.18
CA GLY A 63 10.55 -12.94 7.03
C GLY A 63 11.20 -11.72 7.70
N LEU A 64 12.41 -11.86 8.24
CA LEU A 64 13.11 -10.83 9.00
C LEU A 64 14.38 -10.37 8.27
N LYS A 65 15.11 -11.31 7.66
CA LYS A 65 16.32 -11.06 6.88
C LYS A 65 16.07 -11.33 5.41
N TRP A 66 16.22 -10.29 4.60
CA TRP A 66 15.92 -10.33 3.17
C TRP A 66 17.20 -10.42 2.35
N ASP A 67 17.11 -11.03 1.16
CA ASP A 67 18.19 -11.03 0.18
C ASP A 67 18.42 -9.63 -0.43
N LYS A 68 19.28 -9.55 -1.46
CA LYS A 68 19.60 -8.27 -2.13
C LYS A 68 18.46 -7.72 -2.99
N GLY A 69 17.38 -8.47 -3.18
CA GLY A 69 16.28 -8.14 -4.07
C GLY A 69 16.62 -8.29 -5.55
N ARG A 70 15.59 -8.53 -6.36
CA ARG A 70 15.66 -8.58 -7.82
C ARG A 70 14.65 -7.62 -8.41
N LEU A 71 15.10 -6.71 -9.28
CA LEU A 71 14.21 -5.86 -10.07
C LEU A 71 13.37 -6.74 -11.00
N LEU A 72 12.05 -6.61 -10.91
CA LEU A 72 11.08 -7.32 -11.76
C LEU A 72 10.60 -6.42 -12.90
N PHE A 73 10.05 -5.26 -12.56
CA PHE A 73 9.37 -4.39 -13.53
C PHE A 73 9.79 -2.94 -13.31
N ARG A 74 10.37 -2.32 -14.35
CA ARG A 74 10.63 -0.88 -14.37
C ARG A 74 9.33 -0.09 -14.50
N HIS A 75 9.34 1.18 -14.10
CA HIS A 75 8.19 2.10 -14.21
C HIS A 75 6.91 1.56 -13.55
N ALA A 76 7.09 0.85 -12.45
CA ALA A 76 6.04 0.21 -11.69
C ALA A 76 6.25 0.50 -10.21
N MET A 77 5.17 0.77 -9.47
CA MET A 77 5.21 1.05 -8.05
C MET A 77 3.99 0.48 -7.32
N ARG A 78 3.99 0.56 -6.00
CA ARG A 78 2.85 0.18 -5.15
C ARG A 78 2.36 -1.25 -5.44
N PRO A 79 3.24 -2.27 -5.30
CA PRO A 79 2.88 -3.65 -5.59
C PRO A 79 1.82 -4.18 -4.62
N PHE A 80 0.98 -5.08 -5.11
CA PHE A 80 0.07 -5.89 -4.30
C PHE A 80 0.05 -7.33 -4.84
N ILE A 81 0.49 -8.28 -4.01
CA ILE A 81 0.49 -9.69 -4.37
C ILE A 81 -0.77 -10.39 -3.85
N TYR A 82 -1.46 -11.08 -4.75
CA TYR A 82 -2.63 -11.90 -4.44
C TYR A 82 -2.43 -13.32 -4.95
N LYS A 83 -2.88 -14.33 -4.19
CA LYS A 83 -2.79 -15.75 -4.59
C LYS A 83 -4.19 -16.33 -4.67
N GLU A 84 -4.49 -17.01 -5.77
CA GLU A 84 -5.72 -17.80 -5.89
C GLU A 84 -5.49 -19.00 -6.81
N LYS A 85 -5.97 -20.18 -6.38
CA LYS A 85 -5.92 -21.43 -7.16
C LYS A 85 -4.53 -21.74 -7.73
N GLY A 86 -3.48 -21.51 -6.95
CA GLY A 86 -2.09 -21.76 -7.34
C GLY A 86 -1.47 -20.71 -8.27
N ILE A 87 -2.22 -19.68 -8.66
CA ILE A 87 -1.71 -18.57 -9.48
C ILE A 87 -1.48 -17.35 -8.58
N PHE A 88 -0.35 -16.69 -8.83
CA PHE A 88 0.03 -15.42 -8.22
C PHE A 88 -0.32 -14.28 -9.16
N TYR A 89 -0.98 -13.26 -8.64
CA TYR A 89 -1.38 -12.05 -9.34
C TYR A 89 -0.68 -10.87 -8.69
N LEU A 90 0.28 -10.27 -9.39
CA LEU A 90 0.91 -9.03 -8.95
C LEU A 90 0.20 -7.86 -9.61
N LEU A 91 -0.55 -7.12 -8.81
CA LEU A 91 -1.14 -5.85 -9.19
C LEU A 91 -0.17 -4.73 -8.84
N TYR A 92 -0.14 -3.67 -9.64
CA TYR A 92 0.71 -2.52 -9.35
C TYR A 92 0.26 -1.29 -10.13
N GLU A 93 0.72 -0.13 -9.67
CA GLU A 93 0.60 1.11 -10.42
C GLU A 93 1.68 1.18 -11.50
N ARG A 94 1.25 1.31 -12.75
CA ARG A 94 2.07 1.68 -13.90
C ARG A 94 2.01 3.18 -14.07
N TYR A 95 3.17 3.83 -14.11
CA TYR A 95 3.31 5.24 -14.43
C TYR A 95 4.13 5.43 -15.72
N THR A 96 3.96 6.59 -16.35
CA THR A 96 4.66 6.94 -17.59
C THR A 96 6.19 6.87 -17.39
N PRO A 97 6.99 6.33 -18.32
CA PRO A 97 8.44 6.35 -18.20
C PRO A 97 8.98 7.75 -17.91
N PHE A 98 9.99 7.82 -17.04
CA PHE A 98 10.61 9.07 -16.55
C PHE A 98 9.70 10.02 -15.75
N GLN A 99 8.46 9.64 -15.43
CA GLN A 99 7.53 10.45 -14.64
C GLN A 99 8.15 11.02 -13.35
N ILE A 100 8.90 10.19 -12.61
CA ILE A 100 9.50 10.61 -11.34
C ILE A 100 10.56 11.71 -11.57
N VAL A 101 11.36 11.59 -12.63
CA VAL A 101 12.39 12.57 -12.99
C VAL A 101 11.76 13.89 -13.43
N PHE A 102 10.69 13.82 -14.24
CA PHE A 102 10.07 15.00 -14.83
C PHE A 102 8.92 15.60 -14.01
N SER A 103 8.54 14.99 -12.89
CA SER A 103 7.45 15.46 -12.00
C SER A 103 7.62 16.89 -11.46
N TRP A 104 8.82 17.46 -11.64
CA TRP A 104 9.22 18.78 -11.22
C TRP A 104 8.87 19.85 -12.25
N PHE A 105 8.67 19.46 -13.50
CA PHE A 105 8.22 20.34 -14.55
C PHE A 105 6.71 20.46 -14.48
N THR A 106 6.22 21.68 -14.33
CA THR A 106 4.79 21.98 -14.13
C THR A 106 3.89 21.55 -15.28
N PHE A 107 4.45 21.34 -16.48
CA PHE A 107 3.72 20.81 -17.64
C PHE A 107 3.63 19.27 -17.66
N TRP A 108 4.46 18.57 -16.89
CA TRP A 108 4.53 17.11 -16.87
C TRP A 108 3.61 16.55 -15.78
N LYS A 109 2.35 16.30 -16.15
CA LYS A 109 1.33 15.78 -15.23
C LYS A 109 1.49 14.28 -15.00
N TRP A 110 1.09 13.82 -13.81
CA TRP A 110 1.01 12.39 -13.51
C TRP A 110 -0.03 11.71 -14.39
N ASN A 111 0.32 10.53 -14.87
CA ASN A 111 -0.59 9.65 -15.56
C ASN A 111 -0.24 8.21 -15.20
N SER A 112 -1.17 7.56 -14.51
CA SER A 112 -1.00 6.18 -14.08
C SER A 112 -2.26 5.33 -14.25
N GLN A 113 -2.05 4.02 -14.23
CA GLN A 113 -3.06 2.98 -14.37
C GLN A 113 -2.70 1.78 -13.50
N ILE A 114 -3.66 0.92 -13.19
CA ILE A 114 -3.36 -0.33 -12.49
C ILE A 114 -3.18 -1.44 -13.52
N GLU A 115 -2.04 -2.12 -13.45
CA GLU A 115 -1.72 -3.30 -14.23
C GLU A 115 -1.65 -4.55 -13.36
N MET A 116 -1.84 -5.70 -14.00
CA MET A 116 -1.72 -7.02 -13.40
C MET A 116 -0.80 -7.90 -14.24
N ARG A 117 0.04 -8.69 -13.57
CA ARG A 117 0.79 -9.81 -14.17
C ARG A 117 0.53 -11.08 -13.38
N THR A 118 0.52 -12.22 -14.05
CA THR A 118 0.32 -13.53 -13.42
C THR A 118 1.61 -14.35 -13.42
N SER A 119 1.78 -15.20 -12.42
CA SER A 119 2.88 -16.14 -12.31
C SER A 119 2.44 -17.43 -11.62
N GLY A 120 3.02 -18.57 -11.99
CA GLY A 120 2.87 -19.83 -11.25
C GLY A 120 4.03 -20.12 -10.29
N ASP A 121 5.17 -19.44 -10.46
CA ASP A 121 6.45 -19.78 -9.80
C ASP A 121 7.15 -18.57 -9.15
N LEU A 122 6.54 -17.38 -9.22
CA LEU A 122 7.07 -16.07 -8.82
C LEU A 122 8.31 -15.60 -9.60
N LYS A 123 8.77 -16.36 -10.59
CA LYS A 123 9.98 -16.10 -11.38
C LYS A 123 9.63 -15.66 -12.80
N THR A 124 8.71 -16.38 -13.43
CA THR A 124 8.22 -16.15 -14.77
C THR A 124 6.87 -15.45 -14.69
N TRP A 125 6.75 -14.31 -15.36
CA TRP A 125 5.57 -13.45 -15.28
C TRP A 125 4.97 -13.26 -16.67
N SER A 126 3.64 -13.24 -16.75
CA SER A 126 2.92 -12.91 -17.98
C SER A 126 3.22 -11.49 -18.45
N GLU A 127 2.81 -11.18 -19.69
CA GLU A 127 2.66 -9.81 -20.14
C GLU A 127 1.69 -9.02 -19.25
N PRO A 128 1.86 -7.68 -19.14
CA PRO A 128 1.03 -6.86 -18.29
C PRO A 128 -0.35 -6.68 -18.91
N LYS A 129 -1.39 -6.82 -18.09
CA LYS A 129 -2.77 -6.47 -18.45
C LYS A 129 -3.20 -5.23 -17.67
N THR A 130 -3.60 -4.16 -18.34
CA THR A 130 -4.26 -3.04 -17.66
C THR A 130 -5.63 -3.48 -17.17
N ILE A 131 -5.91 -3.32 -15.88
CA ILE A 131 -7.18 -3.74 -15.26
C ILE A 131 -8.04 -2.56 -14.83
N LEU A 132 -7.45 -1.38 -14.62
CA LEU A 132 -8.18 -0.15 -14.29
C LEU A 132 -7.43 1.06 -14.87
N ARG A 133 -8.17 2.06 -15.35
CA ARG A 133 -7.68 3.36 -15.83
C ARG A 133 -8.44 4.51 -15.14
N PRO A 134 -7.85 5.71 -15.02
CA PRO A 134 -8.60 6.88 -14.60
C PRO A 134 -9.75 7.18 -15.59
N SER A 135 -11.01 7.02 -15.15
CA SER A 135 -12.20 7.27 -15.97
C SER A 135 -13.20 8.26 -15.35
N LEU A 136 -13.01 8.68 -14.10
CA LEU A 136 -13.92 9.56 -13.36
C LEU A 136 -13.22 10.87 -13.00
N ASP A 137 -13.98 11.95 -12.85
CA ASP A 137 -13.44 13.29 -12.56
C ASP A 137 -12.60 13.31 -11.28
N TRP A 138 -13.05 12.60 -10.23
CA TRP A 138 -12.33 12.51 -8.96
C TRP A 138 -11.05 11.66 -9.01
N HIS A 139 -10.75 10.99 -10.13
CA HIS A 139 -9.44 10.34 -10.35
C HIS A 139 -8.34 11.32 -10.78
N ALA A 140 -8.71 12.58 -11.03
CA ALA A 140 -7.82 13.58 -11.57
C ALA A 140 -7.72 14.81 -10.68
N ASP A 141 -6.53 15.40 -10.67
CA ASP A 141 -6.32 16.77 -10.24
C ASP A 141 -5.91 17.62 -11.47
N PRO A 142 -6.52 18.79 -11.71
CA PRO A 142 -6.21 19.60 -12.88
C PRO A 142 -4.73 20.01 -12.99
N ARG A 143 -4.03 20.16 -11.87
CA ARG A 143 -2.62 20.56 -11.81
C ARG A 143 -1.69 19.36 -11.83
N TYR A 144 -2.01 18.30 -11.07
CA TYR A 144 -1.08 17.20 -10.82
C TYR A 144 -1.32 15.98 -11.71
N GLY A 145 -2.47 15.85 -12.37
CA GLY A 145 -2.74 14.83 -13.37
C GLY A 145 -3.73 13.74 -12.94
N LYS A 146 -3.71 12.62 -13.65
CA LYS A 146 -4.64 11.50 -13.48
C LYS A 146 -3.90 10.35 -12.79
N SER A 147 -4.32 9.97 -11.60
CA SER A 147 -3.62 8.97 -10.81
C SER A 147 -4.59 7.92 -10.30
N ILE A 148 -4.23 6.65 -10.49
CA ILE A 148 -4.81 5.53 -9.75
C ILE A 148 -3.69 4.54 -9.38
N GLY A 149 -3.72 4.02 -8.16
CA GLY A 149 -2.64 3.20 -7.64
C GLY A 149 -2.99 2.48 -6.34
N ASN A 150 -1.96 2.07 -5.59
CA ASN A 150 -2.09 1.37 -4.31
C ASN A 150 -3.19 0.28 -4.32
N PRO A 151 -3.15 -0.67 -5.28
CA PRO A 151 -4.18 -1.69 -5.39
C PRO A 151 -4.29 -2.51 -4.11
N CYS A 152 -5.52 -2.81 -3.69
CA CYS A 152 -5.82 -3.85 -2.73
C CYS A 152 -6.99 -4.69 -3.21
N LEU A 153 -6.69 -5.95 -3.58
CA LEU A 153 -7.69 -6.87 -4.10
C LEU A 153 -8.24 -7.77 -2.99
N VAL A 154 -9.56 -7.85 -2.91
CA VAL A 154 -10.29 -8.74 -1.99
C VAL A 154 -11.36 -9.49 -2.78
N LYS A 155 -11.43 -10.81 -2.58
CA LYS A 155 -12.56 -11.62 -3.08
C LYS A 155 -13.68 -11.62 -2.05
N ALA A 156 -14.86 -11.18 -2.46
CA ALA A 156 -16.04 -11.15 -1.62
C ALA A 156 -17.30 -11.46 -2.44
N ASP A 157 -18.12 -12.37 -1.92
CA ASP A 157 -19.48 -12.64 -2.42
C ASP A 157 -19.48 -13.04 -3.91
N GLY A 158 -18.51 -13.89 -4.27
CA GLY A 158 -18.31 -14.36 -5.65
C GLY A 158 -17.69 -13.32 -6.59
N LYS A 159 -17.44 -12.09 -6.14
CA LYS A 159 -16.86 -11.00 -6.92
C LYS A 159 -15.49 -10.59 -6.42
N TYR A 160 -14.81 -9.81 -7.25
CA TYR A 160 -13.55 -9.17 -6.93
C TYR A 160 -13.76 -7.68 -6.66
N ARG A 161 -13.28 -7.21 -5.51
CA ARG A 161 -13.26 -5.80 -5.15
C ARG A 161 -11.82 -5.32 -5.13
N LEU A 162 -11.53 -4.35 -5.98
CA LEU A 162 -10.25 -3.67 -6.03
C LEU A 162 -10.40 -2.32 -5.33
N TYR A 163 -9.87 -2.20 -4.12
CA TYR A 163 -9.65 -0.90 -3.49
C TYR A 163 -8.42 -0.27 -4.13
N TYR A 164 -8.46 1.04 -4.35
CA TYR A 164 -7.37 1.77 -4.97
C TYR A 164 -7.36 3.22 -4.51
N SER A 165 -6.18 3.83 -4.52
CA SER A 165 -6.03 5.25 -4.29
C SER A 165 -6.15 6.02 -5.60
N ALA A 166 -6.66 7.26 -5.57
CA ALA A 166 -6.83 8.08 -6.76
C ALA A 166 -6.59 9.57 -6.53
N SER A 167 -6.34 10.28 -7.64
CA SER A 167 -5.96 11.70 -7.66
C SER A 167 -4.70 12.00 -6.84
N LEU A 168 -4.31 13.28 -6.73
CA LEU A 168 -3.06 13.72 -6.14
C LEU A 168 -3.23 15.05 -5.40
N THR A 169 -2.76 15.09 -4.15
CA THR A 169 -2.62 16.31 -3.35
C THR A 169 -1.13 16.55 -3.07
N LEU A 170 -0.62 17.74 -3.40
CA LEU A 170 0.73 18.14 -3.02
C LEU A 170 0.85 18.30 -1.51
N ILE A 171 1.84 17.64 -0.92
CA ILE A 171 2.23 17.81 0.48
C ILE A 171 3.39 18.82 0.53
N PRO A 172 3.16 20.10 0.92
CA PRO A 172 4.11 21.17 0.59
C PRO A 172 5.48 21.06 1.25
N ASP A 173 5.54 20.62 2.51
CA ASP A 173 6.81 20.44 3.25
C ASP A 173 7.58 19.19 2.82
N CYS A 174 6.89 18.23 2.20
CA CYS A 174 7.49 17.07 1.56
C CYS A 174 8.01 17.38 0.15
N GLY A 175 7.25 18.17 -0.63
CA GLY A 175 7.57 18.50 -2.02
C GLY A 175 7.21 17.41 -3.03
N PHE A 176 6.32 16.48 -2.66
CA PHE A 176 5.72 15.49 -3.56
C PHE A 176 4.22 15.35 -3.30
N CYS A 177 3.52 14.69 -4.21
CA CYS A 177 2.09 14.45 -4.09
C CYS A 177 1.80 13.12 -3.41
N GLU A 178 0.69 13.08 -2.67
CA GLU A 178 0.11 11.87 -2.09
C GLU A 178 -1.31 11.66 -2.62
N PRO A 179 -1.83 10.42 -2.64
CA PRO A 179 -3.16 10.14 -3.17
C PRO A 179 -4.28 10.80 -2.36
N THR A 180 -5.10 11.60 -3.03
CA THR A 180 -6.17 12.37 -2.37
C THR A 180 -7.28 11.49 -1.83
N TYR A 181 -7.71 10.50 -2.61
CA TYR A 181 -8.90 9.70 -2.33
C TYR A 181 -8.59 8.21 -2.32
N VAL A 182 -9.45 7.43 -1.68
CA VAL A 182 -9.54 5.97 -1.87
C VAL A 182 -10.92 5.64 -2.44
N GLY A 183 -10.97 4.80 -3.46
CA GLY A 183 -12.21 4.25 -4.01
C GLY A 183 -12.17 2.74 -4.15
N VAL A 184 -13.20 2.22 -4.82
CA VAL A 184 -13.37 0.79 -5.08
C VAL A 184 -13.89 0.57 -6.49
N ALA A 185 -13.42 -0.52 -7.11
CA ALA A 185 -13.93 -1.03 -8.37
C ALA A 185 -14.31 -2.51 -8.23
N GLN A 186 -15.31 -2.96 -8.99
CA GLN A 186 -15.80 -4.34 -8.93
C GLN A 186 -15.65 -5.06 -10.26
N ALA A 187 -15.38 -6.36 -10.17
CA ALA A 187 -15.34 -7.27 -11.31
C ALA A 187 -15.91 -8.63 -10.94
N ASN A 188 -16.47 -9.35 -11.92
CA ASN A 188 -16.86 -10.76 -11.73
C ASN A 188 -15.64 -11.69 -11.85
N GLU A 189 -14.62 -11.28 -12.59
CA GLU A 189 -13.39 -12.03 -12.83
C GLU A 189 -12.18 -11.27 -12.27
N ILE A 190 -11.18 -12.01 -11.78
CA ILE A 190 -9.98 -11.41 -11.18
C ILE A 190 -9.25 -10.46 -12.12
N SER A 191 -9.28 -10.77 -13.42
CA SER A 191 -8.60 -10.00 -14.46
C SER A 191 -9.43 -8.84 -15.01
N GLY A 192 -10.57 -8.52 -14.38
CA GLY A 192 -11.50 -7.48 -14.82
C GLY A 192 -12.47 -7.96 -15.91
N PRO A 193 -13.21 -7.01 -16.54
CA PRO A 193 -13.10 -5.57 -16.37
C PRO A 193 -13.52 -5.11 -14.97
N TYR A 194 -12.81 -4.12 -14.43
CA TYR A 194 -13.16 -3.48 -13.16
C TYR A 194 -13.95 -2.21 -13.42
N GLU A 195 -15.14 -2.12 -12.82
CA GLU A 195 -16.03 -0.97 -12.89
C GLU A 195 -15.87 -0.11 -11.63
N PRO A 196 -15.32 1.12 -11.73
CA PRO A 196 -15.11 1.98 -10.57
C PRO A 196 -16.43 2.59 -10.10
N PHE A 197 -16.54 2.77 -8.78
CA PHE A 197 -17.67 3.45 -8.16
C PHE A 197 -17.60 4.95 -8.45
N GLN A 198 -18.77 5.59 -8.63
CA GLN A 198 -18.86 6.98 -9.08
C GLN A 198 -18.31 8.00 -8.06
N SER A 199 -18.22 7.62 -6.78
CA SER A 199 -17.74 8.47 -5.71
C SER A 199 -16.61 7.78 -4.92
N PRO A 200 -15.66 8.56 -4.38
CA PRO A 200 -14.64 8.00 -3.49
C PRO A 200 -15.31 7.40 -2.24
N LEU A 201 -14.74 6.32 -1.73
CA LEU A 201 -15.15 5.76 -0.43
C LEU A 201 -14.57 6.55 0.73
N ILE A 202 -13.37 7.11 0.54
CA ILE A 202 -12.63 7.82 1.57
C ILE A 202 -12.05 9.10 1.00
N SER A 203 -12.29 10.21 1.70
CA SER A 203 -11.88 11.57 1.34
C SER A 203 -11.10 12.23 2.49
N PRO A 204 -10.34 13.31 2.24
CA PRO A 204 -9.63 14.02 3.29
C PRO A 204 -10.58 14.92 4.11
N ASP A 205 -11.32 14.33 5.04
CA ASP A 205 -12.46 14.94 5.74
C ASP A 205 -12.41 14.83 7.27
N THR A 206 -11.32 14.31 7.83
CA THR A 206 -11.14 14.16 9.29
C THR A 206 -9.81 14.75 9.77
N SER A 207 -9.68 15.02 11.06
CA SER A 207 -8.45 15.60 11.62
C SER A 207 -7.21 14.72 11.44
N CYS A 208 -7.37 13.39 11.45
CA CYS A 208 -6.29 12.44 11.21
C CYS A 208 -6.01 12.21 9.72
N ARG A 209 -6.86 12.69 8.82
CA ARG A 209 -6.78 12.56 7.36
C ARG A 209 -7.28 13.85 6.69
N ASN A 210 -6.58 14.96 6.93
CA ASN A 210 -7.01 16.29 6.45
C ASN A 210 -6.22 16.80 5.23
N LEU A 211 -5.20 16.07 4.77
CA LEU A 211 -4.45 16.41 3.56
C LEU A 211 -4.78 15.47 2.40
N ALA A 212 -4.77 14.16 2.68
CA ALA A 212 -4.90 13.11 1.69
C ALA A 212 -5.34 11.81 2.36
N ALA A 213 -6.05 10.95 1.63
CA ALA A 213 -6.51 9.66 2.13
C ALA A 213 -5.45 8.54 2.06
N GLY A 214 -4.36 8.75 1.30
CA GLY A 214 -3.27 7.79 1.23
C GLY A 214 -3.73 6.46 0.63
N ALA A 215 -3.45 5.36 1.32
CA ALA A 215 -3.76 4.00 0.87
C ALA A 215 -4.52 3.20 1.94
N VAL A 216 -5.30 2.20 1.50
CA VAL A 216 -5.98 1.26 2.40
C VAL A 216 -5.63 -0.18 2.05
N LYS A 217 -5.31 -0.98 3.06
CA LYS A 217 -5.26 -2.44 2.97
C LYS A 217 -6.49 -3.03 3.62
N VAL A 218 -7.28 -3.78 2.86
CA VAL A 218 -8.54 -4.37 3.32
C VAL A 218 -8.41 -5.87 3.52
N LEU A 219 -8.94 -6.36 4.64
CA LEU A 219 -9.12 -7.77 4.94
C LEU A 219 -10.61 -8.07 5.07
N LYS A 220 -11.07 -9.17 4.46
CA LYS A 220 -12.41 -9.72 4.73
C LYS A 220 -12.36 -10.46 6.07
N THR A 221 -13.41 -10.26 6.87
CA THR A 221 -13.64 -10.91 8.17
C THR A 221 -14.94 -11.70 8.13
N GLU A 222 -15.27 -12.40 9.21
CA GLU A 222 -16.51 -13.17 9.31
C GLU A 222 -17.79 -12.31 9.28
N ASP A 223 -17.72 -11.10 9.85
CA ASP A 223 -18.84 -10.19 10.06
C ASP A 223 -18.67 -8.84 9.32
N GLY A 224 -17.78 -8.79 8.32
CA GLY A 224 -17.57 -7.62 7.46
C GLY A 224 -16.11 -7.49 7.02
N TYR A 225 -15.52 -6.30 7.20
CA TYR A 225 -14.20 -5.94 6.72
C TYR A 225 -13.44 -5.08 7.73
N VAL A 226 -12.12 -5.27 7.75
CA VAL A 226 -11.18 -4.40 8.47
C VAL A 226 -10.27 -3.73 7.45
N GLY A 227 -10.09 -2.43 7.60
CA GLY A 227 -9.22 -1.60 6.79
C GLY A 227 -8.03 -1.14 7.61
N PHE A 228 -6.85 -1.13 7.01
CA PHE A 228 -5.64 -0.53 7.55
C PHE A 228 -5.32 0.66 6.66
N GLU A 229 -5.67 1.85 7.13
CA GLU A 229 -5.56 3.08 6.35
C GLU A 229 -4.32 3.85 6.75
N ASN A 230 -3.55 4.25 5.74
CA ASN A 230 -2.53 5.27 5.88
C ASN A 230 -3.16 6.66 5.80
N CYS A 231 -3.50 7.23 6.95
CA CYS A 231 -4.06 8.59 7.00
C CYS A 231 -2.94 9.64 6.92
N ILE A 232 -3.13 10.66 6.09
CA ILE A 232 -2.16 11.74 5.86
C ILE A 232 -2.77 13.06 6.35
N TYR A 233 -2.06 13.72 7.25
CA TYR A 233 -2.56 14.88 7.97
C TYR A 233 -1.53 16.00 8.08
N ARG A 234 -2.02 17.22 8.29
CA ARG A 234 -1.29 18.33 8.87
C ARG A 234 -1.64 18.43 10.34
N ASN A 235 -0.62 18.43 11.19
CA ASN A 235 -0.79 18.58 12.63
C ASN A 235 -1.00 20.05 13.02
N SER A 236 -1.29 20.28 14.30
CA SER A 236 -1.48 21.63 14.86
C SER A 236 -0.24 22.52 14.77
N ALA A 237 0.95 21.94 14.65
CA ALA A 237 2.21 22.66 14.41
C ALA A 237 2.45 22.97 12.92
N GLY A 238 1.47 22.70 12.04
CA GLY A 238 1.53 22.99 10.62
C GLY A 238 2.39 22.02 9.79
N ARG A 239 2.94 20.95 10.40
CA ARG A 239 3.73 19.93 9.70
C ARG A 239 2.86 18.80 9.19
N SER A 240 3.19 18.26 8.02
CA SER A 240 2.58 17.02 7.56
C SER A 240 3.04 15.82 8.39
N GLY A 241 2.28 14.75 8.35
CA GLY A 241 2.61 13.46 8.92
C GLY A 241 1.64 12.41 8.42
N SER A 242 1.95 11.16 8.72
CA SER A 242 1.06 10.06 8.41
C SER A 242 1.15 8.94 9.43
N ALA A 243 0.02 8.26 9.64
CA ALA A 243 -0.10 7.18 10.61
C ALA A 243 -1.07 6.12 10.08
N ILE A 244 -0.97 4.91 10.64
CA ILE A 244 -1.84 3.79 10.30
C ILE A 244 -2.98 3.70 11.30
N TYR A 245 -4.21 3.77 10.79
CA TYR A 245 -5.43 3.59 11.55
C TYR A 245 -6.15 2.31 11.16
N LEU A 246 -6.89 1.75 12.11
CA LEU A 246 -7.82 0.67 11.84
C LEU A 246 -9.20 1.24 11.52
N LEU A 247 -9.77 0.77 10.42
CA LEU A 247 -11.12 1.01 10.00
C LEU A 247 -11.95 -0.28 10.11
N ARG A 248 -13.26 -0.11 10.20
CA ARG A 248 -14.25 -1.19 10.12
C ARG A 248 -15.29 -0.86 9.06
N SER A 249 -15.84 -1.89 8.46
CA SER A 249 -16.97 -1.78 7.55
C SER A 249 -17.77 -3.08 7.58
N SER A 250 -19.10 -3.01 7.62
CA SER A 250 -19.95 -4.20 7.49
C SER A 250 -20.10 -4.66 6.05
N ASP A 251 -20.00 -3.73 5.09
CA ASP A 251 -20.30 -3.97 3.68
C ASP A 251 -19.08 -3.79 2.75
N GLY A 252 -17.97 -3.28 3.27
CA GLY A 252 -16.74 -2.96 2.53
C GLY A 252 -16.83 -1.66 1.73
N LEU A 253 -17.86 -0.85 1.93
CA LEU A 253 -18.12 0.38 1.18
C LEU A 253 -18.14 1.59 2.13
N ALA A 254 -18.89 1.49 3.23
CA ALA A 254 -18.93 2.52 4.26
C ALA A 254 -17.90 2.21 5.36
N TRP A 255 -17.01 3.15 5.65
CA TRP A 255 -15.87 2.94 6.55
C TRP A 255 -15.90 3.87 7.75
N ASP A 256 -15.79 3.31 8.95
CA ASP A 256 -15.61 4.04 10.20
C ASP A 256 -14.27 3.70 10.85
N PHE A 257 -13.70 4.62 11.61
CA PHE A 257 -12.57 4.31 12.48
C PHE A 257 -12.97 3.28 13.55
N LEU A 258 -12.24 2.16 13.59
CA LEU A 258 -12.38 1.15 14.65
C LEU A 258 -11.80 1.63 15.98
N SER A 259 -10.83 2.55 15.92
CA SER A 259 -10.18 3.20 17.07
C SER A 259 -9.79 4.63 16.72
N GLN A 260 -9.89 5.54 17.69
CA GLN A 260 -9.43 6.93 17.57
C GLN A 260 -7.91 7.08 17.65
N LYS A 261 -7.20 6.04 18.11
CA LYS A 261 -5.74 6.02 18.16
C LYS A 261 -5.18 5.21 16.99
N PRO A 262 -4.11 5.68 16.32
CA PRO A 262 -3.44 4.90 15.29
C PRO A 262 -2.76 3.68 15.93
N ILE A 263 -2.67 2.59 15.17
CA ILE A 263 -1.88 1.42 15.59
C ILE A 263 -0.38 1.62 15.36
N LEU A 264 -0.02 2.58 14.49
CA LEU A 264 1.35 2.95 14.22
C LEU A 264 1.42 4.42 13.80
N ALA A 265 2.25 5.21 14.48
CA ALA A 265 2.46 6.62 14.21
C ALA A 265 3.97 6.93 14.14
N PRO A 266 4.35 8.09 13.60
CA PRO A 266 5.75 8.52 13.57
C PRO A 266 6.35 8.57 14.98
N THR A 267 7.62 8.23 15.08
CA THR A 267 8.37 8.25 16.34
C THR A 267 9.66 9.07 16.18
N SER A 268 10.82 8.43 16.31
CA SER A 268 12.13 9.04 16.18
C SER A 268 12.96 8.31 15.11
N GLY A 269 14.16 8.83 14.83
CA GLY A 269 15.09 8.21 13.90
C GLY A 269 14.47 8.02 12.51
N TRP A 270 14.49 6.79 12.00
CA TRP A 270 14.08 6.49 10.64
C TRP A 270 12.55 6.57 10.40
N MET A 271 11.75 6.62 11.48
CA MET A 271 10.29 6.73 11.46
C MET A 271 9.78 8.13 11.85
N ARG A 272 10.64 9.14 11.81
CA ARG A 272 10.36 10.46 12.42
C ARG A 272 9.24 11.25 11.75
N SER A 273 9.02 11.11 10.43
CA SER A 273 8.10 11.99 9.70
C SER A 273 6.78 11.32 9.31
N HIS A 274 6.85 10.19 8.61
CA HIS A 274 5.71 9.54 7.98
C HIS A 274 5.80 8.03 8.15
N ILE A 275 4.66 7.41 8.43
CA ILE A 275 4.41 5.97 8.31
C ILE A 275 3.46 5.79 7.13
N TYR A 276 3.90 5.13 6.07
CA TYR A 276 3.18 5.02 4.80
C TYR A 276 2.52 3.64 4.66
N ALA A 277 2.26 3.24 3.42
CA ALA A 277 1.61 2.00 3.04
C ALA A 277 2.19 0.75 3.69
N LEU A 278 1.34 -0.27 3.72
CA LEU A 278 1.58 -1.51 4.43
C LEU A 278 0.97 -2.71 3.71
N ASP A 279 1.40 -3.88 4.15
CA ASP A 279 0.68 -5.12 3.94
C ASP A 279 0.70 -5.94 5.23
N VAL A 280 -0.41 -6.60 5.52
CA VAL A 280 -0.66 -7.32 6.76
C VAL A 280 -1.24 -8.70 6.47
N LYS A 281 -0.63 -9.73 7.05
CA LYS A 281 -1.12 -11.11 7.00
C LYS A 281 -0.89 -11.83 8.32
N PHE A 282 -1.72 -12.83 8.57
CA PHE A 282 -1.54 -13.71 9.72
C PHE A 282 -0.51 -14.79 9.39
N HIS A 283 0.55 -14.86 10.19
CA HIS A 283 1.54 -15.91 10.15
C HIS A 283 1.05 -17.11 10.97
N SER A 284 0.57 -18.14 10.28
CA SER A 284 -0.08 -19.32 10.88
C SER A 284 0.83 -20.09 11.84
N THR A 285 2.09 -20.36 11.46
CA THR A 285 3.05 -21.09 12.32
C THR A 285 3.40 -20.33 13.59
N GLN A 286 3.65 -19.02 13.50
CA GLN A 286 4.00 -18.21 14.67
C GLN A 286 2.78 -17.74 15.47
N LYS A 287 1.57 -17.93 14.93
CA LYS A 287 0.30 -17.43 15.46
C LYS A 287 0.33 -15.92 15.77
N ARG A 288 0.85 -15.14 14.81
CA ARG A 288 1.05 -13.69 14.94
C ARG A 288 0.71 -12.98 13.65
N TRP A 289 0.28 -11.73 13.74
CA TRP A 289 0.13 -10.85 12.60
C TRP A 289 1.45 -10.21 12.24
N PHE A 290 1.84 -10.28 10.97
CA PHE A 290 2.98 -9.56 10.41
C PHE A 290 2.44 -8.44 9.56
N LEU A 291 2.81 -7.21 9.89
CA LEU A 291 2.48 -6.01 9.14
C LEU A 291 3.78 -5.32 8.74
N TYR A 292 4.14 -5.44 7.47
CA TYR A 292 5.27 -4.68 6.90
C TYR A 292 4.78 -3.31 6.50
N PHE A 293 5.56 -2.28 6.75
CA PHE A 293 5.24 -0.88 6.42
C PHE A 293 6.49 -0.15 5.96
N ASN A 294 6.37 0.88 5.12
CA ASN A 294 7.47 1.82 4.92
C ASN A 294 7.33 3.05 5.81
N ALA A 295 8.46 3.60 6.26
CA ALA A 295 8.49 4.86 6.99
C ALA A 295 9.67 5.73 6.59
N ARG A 296 9.53 7.02 6.87
CA ARG A 296 10.43 8.07 6.39
C ARG A 296 10.99 8.93 7.52
N ASN A 297 12.28 9.23 7.45
CA ASN A 297 13.00 9.93 8.51
C ASN A 297 12.93 11.47 8.44
N ASP A 298 12.56 12.05 7.30
CA ASP A 298 12.46 13.49 7.10
C ASP A 298 11.41 13.86 6.05
N TRP A 299 10.88 15.08 6.13
CA TRP A 299 9.81 15.58 5.28
C TRP A 299 10.29 15.78 3.85
N HIS A 300 11.29 16.64 3.68
CA HIS A 300 11.67 17.12 2.36
C HIS A 300 12.22 15.98 1.50
N TRP A 301 11.77 15.91 0.25
CA TRP A 301 12.05 14.81 -0.66
C TRP A 301 13.56 14.53 -0.86
N THR A 302 14.42 15.56 -0.82
CA THR A 302 15.90 15.44 -0.91
C THR A 302 16.56 14.82 0.33
N LYS A 303 15.94 14.92 1.50
CA LYS A 303 16.53 14.54 2.79
C LYS A 303 15.98 13.24 3.33
N GLY A 304 14.69 13.01 3.08
CA GLY A 304 14.01 11.84 3.60
C GLY A 304 14.47 10.57 2.88
N LYS A 305 14.70 9.55 3.69
CA LYS A 305 15.05 8.19 3.29
C LYS A 305 14.00 7.27 3.87
N GLU A 306 13.64 6.28 3.08
CA GLU A 306 12.63 5.30 3.44
C GLU A 306 13.26 3.95 3.71
N LYS A 307 12.63 3.22 4.63
CA LYS A 307 12.99 1.86 5.01
C LYS A 307 11.71 1.08 5.29
N ILE A 308 11.80 -0.24 5.21
CA ILE A 308 10.70 -1.13 5.57
C ILE A 308 10.89 -1.57 7.03
N GLY A 309 9.84 -1.42 7.83
CA GLY A 309 9.73 -1.99 9.16
C GLY A 309 8.72 -3.12 9.22
N LEU A 310 8.72 -3.80 10.35
CA LEU A 310 7.76 -4.84 10.72
C LEU A 310 7.10 -4.47 12.06
N LEU A 311 5.77 -4.48 12.05
CA LEU A 311 4.91 -4.42 13.22
C LEU A 311 4.35 -5.83 13.47
N VAL A 312 4.49 -6.33 14.69
CA VAL A 312 4.02 -7.66 15.09
C VAL A 312 2.77 -7.49 15.95
N GLY A 313 1.67 -8.09 15.50
CA GLY A 313 0.42 -8.15 16.23
C GLY A 313 0.23 -9.50 16.92
N LYS A 314 -0.16 -9.48 18.20
CA LYS A 314 -0.52 -10.68 18.96
C LYS A 314 -1.97 -10.57 19.41
N SER A 315 -2.76 -11.60 19.13
CA SER A 315 -4.05 -11.79 19.79
C SER A 315 -3.80 -12.53 21.10
N GLU A 316 -4.40 -12.06 22.19
CA GLU A 316 -4.48 -12.82 23.44
C GLU A 316 -5.39 -14.04 23.28
#